data_AF-A0A0F8VNE3-F1
#
_entry.id   AF-A0A0F8VNE3-F1
#
_cell.length_a   1.000
_cell.length_b   1.000
_cell.length_c   1.000
_cell.angle_alpha   90.00
_cell.angle_beta   90.00
_cell.angle_gamma   90.00
#
_symmetry.space_group_name_H-M   'P 1'
#
loop_
_entity.id
_entity.type
_entity.pdbx_description
1 polymer ?
#
loop_
_entity_poly.entity_id
_entity_poly.type
_entity_poly.pdbx_seq_one_letter_code
_entity_poly.pdbx_strand_id
1 'polypeptide(L)'
;MVPLDQDARFHPEGIPSRACDLCWSAYQRWEESRADRLSKIQSLINAQNASPNAVEPIDADSPPALEHAGFSQDEGIKSAFANVLNQTTEIAASIPRGWNWSTF
;
A
#
# COMPACT_ATOMS: atom_id res chain seq x y z
N MET A 1 6.84 9.72 13.72
CA MET A 1 6.98 8.25 13.73
C MET A 1 5.77 7.69 13.00
N VAL A 2 5.93 6.67 12.19
CA VAL A 2 4.86 6.04 11.40
C VAL A 2 4.77 4.55 11.78
N PRO A 3 3.58 4.01 12.07
CA PRO A 3 3.41 2.59 12.38
C PRO A 3 3.43 1.74 11.09
N LEU A 4 4.31 0.74 11.07
CA LEU A 4 4.53 -0.16 9.94
C LEU A 4 4.36 -1.63 10.35
N ASP A 5 3.79 -2.46 9.47
CA ASP A 5 3.76 -3.91 9.64
C ASP A 5 5.08 -4.60 9.24
N GLN A 6 5.12 -5.94 9.31
CA GLN A 6 6.30 -6.75 8.95
C GLN A 6 6.71 -6.59 7.47
N ASP A 7 5.79 -6.13 6.61
CA ASP A 7 6.00 -5.91 5.19
C ASP A 7 6.26 -4.42 4.86
N ALA A 8 6.52 -3.59 5.87
CA ALA A 8 6.70 -2.14 5.77
C ALA A 8 5.51 -1.37 5.17
N ARG A 9 4.29 -1.88 5.36
CA ARG A 9 3.05 -1.19 4.98
C ARG A 9 2.48 -0.42 6.17
N PHE A 10 1.78 0.68 5.89
CA PHE A 10 1.07 1.43 6.92
C PHE A 10 -0.01 0.55 7.57
N HIS A 11 0.06 0.42 8.89
CA HIS A 11 -0.85 -0.42 9.67
C HIS A 11 -1.13 0.22 11.02
N PRO A 12 -2.39 0.27 11.51
CA PRO A 12 -2.70 0.95 12.77
C PRO A 12 -1.98 0.32 13.97
N GLU A 13 -1.86 -1.01 13.98
CA GLU A 13 -1.13 -1.77 15.01
C GLU A 13 0.33 -2.05 14.61
N GLY A 14 0.86 -1.29 13.65
CA GLY A 14 2.25 -1.42 13.21
C GLY A 14 3.24 -0.93 14.27
N ILE A 15 4.48 -1.39 14.18
CA ILE A 15 5.56 -0.95 15.08
C ILE A 15 5.93 0.51 14.74
N PRO A 16 5.95 1.43 15.72
CA PRO A 16 6.33 2.82 15.48
C PRO A 16 7.76 2.92 14.97
N SER A 17 7.91 3.44 13.75
CA SER A 17 9.20 3.56 13.06
C SER A 17 9.50 5.00 12.69
N ARG A 18 10.80 5.34 12.63
CA ARG A 18 11.22 6.66 12.16
C ARG A 18 10.95 6.78 10.67
N ALA A 19 10.42 7.93 10.25
CA ALA A 19 10.07 8.22 8.87
C ALA A 19 10.68 9.56 8.46
N CYS A 20 10.98 9.71 7.18
CA CYS A 20 11.24 11.02 6.58
C CYS A 20 9.92 11.76 6.34
N ASP A 21 9.99 13.04 5.95
CA ASP A 21 8.82 13.90 5.74
C ASP A 21 7.89 13.36 4.63
N LEU A 22 8.46 12.77 3.57
CA LEU A 22 7.67 12.16 2.50
C LEU A 22 6.84 10.98 3.02
N CYS A 23 7.46 10.06 3.76
CA CYS A 23 6.78 8.91 4.35
C CYS A 23 5.75 9.33 5.41
N TRP A 24 6.03 10.39 6.18
CA TRP A 24 5.06 10.96 7.11
C TRP A 24 3.84 11.53 6.39
N SER A 25 4.03 12.31 5.32
CA SER A 25 2.93 12.87 4.54
C SER A 25 2.07 11.78 3.85
N ALA A 26 2.70 10.69 3.41
CA ALA A 26 2.01 9.54 2.84
C ALA A 26 1.17 8.81 3.90
N TYR A 27 1.71 8.66 5.11
CA TYR A 27 0.98 8.10 6.24
C TYR A 27 -0.24 8.94 6.62
N GLN A 28 -0.13 10.28 6.64
CA GLN A 28 -1.28 11.15 6.92
C GLN A 28 -2.43 10.93 5.93
N ARG A 29 -2.14 10.88 4.62
CA ARG A 29 -3.17 10.61 3.59
C ARG A 29 -3.79 9.22 3.73
N TRP A 30 -2.95 8.24 4.07
CA TRP A 30 -3.44 6.88 4.34
C TRP A 30 -4.38 6.86 5.55
N GLU A 31 -4.05 7.57 6.63
CA GLU A 31 -4.86 7.62 7.84
C GLU A 31 -6.19 8.35 7.62
N GLU A 32 -6.18 9.47 6.88
CA GLU A 32 -7.40 10.17 6.44
C GLU A 32 -8.31 9.23 5.64
N SER A 33 -7.75 8.57 4.61
CA SER A 33 -8.49 7.63 3.77
C SER A 33 -9.06 6.46 4.58
N ARG A 34 -8.34 6.00 5.61
CA ARG A 34 -8.78 4.93 6.51
C ARG A 34 -9.94 5.40 7.38
N ALA A 35 -9.82 6.58 7.99
CA ALA A 35 -10.86 7.18 8.84
C ALA A 35 -12.15 7.45 8.05
N ASP A 36 -12.04 7.98 6.83
CA ASP A 36 -13.19 8.22 5.96
C ASP A 36 -13.95 6.93 5.62
N ARG A 37 -13.22 5.86 5.29
CA ARG A 37 -13.82 4.54 5.03
C ARG A 37 -14.54 3.99 6.26
N LEU A 38 -13.93 4.10 7.44
CA LEU A 38 -14.56 3.67 8.70
C LEU A 38 -15.82 4.49 9.02
N SER A 39 -15.76 5.80 8.85
CA SER A 39 -16.92 6.70 9.02
C SER A 39 -18.07 6.32 8.08
N LYS A 40 -17.76 6.05 6.81
CA LYS A 40 -18.75 5.58 5.83
C LYS A 40 -19.38 4.24 6.24
N ILE A 41 -18.57 3.27 6.68
CA ILE A 41 -19.10 1.98 7.17
C ILE A 41 -20.04 2.20 8.36
N GLN A 42 -19.64 3.05 9.32
CA GLN A 42 -20.46 3.36 10.48
C GLN A 42 -21.80 4.00 10.08
N SER A 43 -21.79 4.91 9.10
CA SER A 43 -23.03 5.52 8.60
C SER A 43 -23.99 4.50 7.97
N LEU A 44 -23.46 3.49 7.26
CA LEU A 44 -24.27 2.42 6.65
C LEU A 44 -24.90 1.53 7.72
N ILE A 45 -24.13 1.16 8.74
CA ILE A 45 -24.62 0.36 9.88
C ILE A 45 -25.74 1.12 10.61
N ASN A 46 -25.54 2.43 10.86
CA ASN A 46 -26.54 3.26 11.53
C ASN A 46 -27.83 3.36 10.69
N ALA A 47 -27.72 3.51 9.37
CA ALA A 47 -28.88 3.55 8.47
C ALA A 47 -29.64 2.22 8.44
N GLN A 48 -28.94 1.08 8.46
CA GLN A 48 -29.56 -0.24 8.53
C GLN A 48 -30.29 -0.46 9.86
N ASN A 49 -29.68 -0.07 10.98
CA ASN A 49 -30.29 -0.19 12.31
C ASN A 49 -31.51 0.73 12.49
N ALA A 50 -31.57 1.84 11.76
CA ALA A 50 -32.73 2.75 11.74
C ALA A 50 -33.93 2.19 10.95
N SER A 51 -33.77 1.08 10.20
CA SER A 51 -34.82 0.45 9.40
C SER A 51 -35.11 -0.99 9.84
N PRO A 52 -35.88 -1.22 10.93
CA PRO A 52 -36.32 -2.55 11.30
C PRO A 52 -37.58 -2.91 10.48
N ASN A 53 -37.39 -3.34 9.22
CA ASN A 53 -38.29 -4.17 8.39
C ASN A 53 -38.17 -3.84 6.89
N ALA A 54 -37.28 -4.56 6.21
CA ALA A 54 -37.45 -4.90 4.80
C ALA A 54 -36.65 -6.20 4.57
N VAL A 55 -37.32 -7.33 4.76
CA VAL A 55 -36.86 -8.63 4.27
C VAL A 55 -37.30 -8.69 2.81
N GLU A 56 -36.35 -8.67 1.88
CA GLU A 56 -36.55 -9.12 0.50
C GLU A 56 -35.39 -10.08 0.15
N PRO A 57 -35.65 -11.18 -0.61
CA PRO A 57 -34.75 -12.32 -0.72
C PRO A 57 -33.78 -12.24 -1.91
N ILE A 58 -32.57 -12.77 -1.68
CA ILE A 58 -31.64 -13.50 -2.57
C ILE A 58 -31.86 -13.40 -4.10
N ASP A 59 -30.85 -12.86 -4.80
CA ASP A 59 -30.46 -13.37 -6.12
C ASP A 59 -28.95 -13.68 -6.10
N ALA A 60 -28.67 -14.97 -6.08
CA ALA A 60 -27.37 -15.54 -6.40
C ALA A 60 -27.33 -15.74 -7.91
N ASP A 61 -26.51 -14.96 -8.61
CA ASP A 61 -26.07 -15.35 -9.95
C ASP A 61 -24.54 -15.22 -10.06
N SER A 62 -23.96 -16.27 -10.61
CA SER A 62 -22.53 -16.56 -10.62
C SER A 62 -21.80 -15.89 -11.81
N PRO A 63 -20.46 -15.81 -11.78
CA PRO A 63 -19.68 -15.03 -12.74
C PRO A 63 -19.49 -15.77 -14.09
N PRO A 64 -19.33 -15.05 -15.22
CA PRO A 64 -18.67 -15.60 -16.39
C PRO A 64 -17.22 -15.11 -16.52
N ALA A 65 -16.34 -16.11 -16.64
CA ALA A 65 -15.12 -16.22 -17.43
C ALA A 65 -14.45 -14.95 -18.03
N LEU A 66 -13.17 -14.79 -17.68
CA LEU A 66 -12.02 -14.75 -18.61
C LEU A 66 -12.27 -14.17 -20.01
N GLU A 67 -11.81 -12.95 -20.25
CA GLU A 67 -11.26 -12.54 -21.55
C GLU A 67 -10.02 -11.64 -21.37
N HIS A 68 -8.89 -12.17 -21.84
CA HIS A 68 -7.67 -11.43 -22.11
C HIS A 68 -7.93 -10.44 -23.27
N ALA A 69 -7.70 -9.15 -23.04
CA ALA A 69 -7.44 -8.21 -24.12
C ALA A 69 -6.24 -7.34 -23.71
N GLY A 70 -5.12 -7.58 -24.38
CA GLY A 70 -3.83 -6.96 -24.12
C GLY A 70 -3.83 -5.46 -24.40
N PHE A 71 -3.13 -4.72 -23.53
CA PHE A 71 -2.54 -3.44 -23.89
C PHE A 71 -1.02 -3.60 -23.81
N SER A 72 -0.42 -3.69 -25.00
CA SER A 72 1.01 -3.46 -25.19
C SER A 72 1.32 -2.00 -24.86
N GLN A 73 2.15 -1.78 -23.84
CA GLN A 73 2.89 -0.53 -23.67
C GLN A 73 4.22 -0.82 -22.93
N ASP A 74 5.01 -1.73 -23.48
CA ASP A 74 6.48 -1.68 -23.34
C ASP A 74 6.95 -0.44 -24.13
N GLU A 75 8.01 0.23 -23.67
CA GLU A 75 8.69 1.45 -24.22
C GLU A 75 8.70 2.68 -23.27
N GLY A 76 8.16 2.60 -22.04
CA GLY A 76 8.26 3.70 -21.06
C GLY A 76 9.17 3.44 -19.86
N ILE A 77 9.26 2.18 -19.41
CA ILE A 77 9.91 1.83 -18.14
C ILE A 77 11.42 1.63 -18.30
N LYS A 78 11.87 1.21 -19.49
CA LYS A 78 13.30 0.96 -19.77
C LYS A 78 14.16 2.23 -19.69
N SER A 79 13.65 3.38 -20.12
CA SER A 79 14.40 4.65 -20.08
C SER A 79 14.51 5.23 -18.67
N ALA A 80 13.46 5.09 -17.86
CA ALA A 80 13.47 5.47 -16.44
C ALA A 80 14.41 4.57 -15.62
N PHE A 81 14.40 3.25 -15.89
CA PHE A 81 15.30 2.31 -15.22
C PHE A 81 16.77 2.52 -15.63
N ALA A 82 17.04 2.87 -16.89
CA ALA A 82 18.39 3.20 -17.36
C ALA A 82 18.95 4.47 -16.70
N ASN A 83 18.12 5.50 -16.49
CA ASN A 83 18.54 6.71 -15.79
C ASN A 83 18.75 6.50 -14.28
N VAL A 84 17.94 5.64 -13.64
CA VAL A 84 18.17 5.24 -12.23
C VAL A 84 19.45 4.42 -12.09
N LEU A 85 19.72 3.49 -13.01
CA LEU A 85 20.94 2.68 -12.99
C LEU A 85 22.21 3.54 -13.16
N ASN A 86 22.17 4.56 -14.02
CA ASN A 86 23.27 5.51 -14.21
C ASN A 86 23.51 6.42 -13.00
N GLN A 87 22.50 6.67 -12.16
CA GLN A 87 22.67 7.41 -10.89
C GLN A 87 23.12 6.51 -9.73
N THR A 88 22.86 5.20 -9.79
CA THR A 88 23.27 4.27 -8.72
C THR A 88 24.74 3.85 -8.75
N THR A 89 25.49 4.19 -9.81
CA THR A 89 26.89 3.74 -9.94
C THR A 89 27.84 4.41 -8.93
N GLU A 90 27.44 5.50 -8.28
CA GLU A 90 28.31 6.28 -7.36
C GLU A 90 28.08 6.01 -5.86
N ILE A 91 27.11 5.16 -5.48
CA ILE A 91 26.64 5.09 -4.07
C ILE A 91 27.39 4.05 -3.21
N ALA A 92 28.26 3.20 -3.78
CA ALA A 92 28.87 2.08 -3.06
C ALA A 92 30.37 2.25 -2.73
N ALA A 93 30.81 3.44 -2.30
CA ALA A 93 32.23 3.73 -2.09
C ALA A 93 32.70 3.86 -0.63
N SER A 94 32.02 3.26 0.37
CA SER A 94 32.61 3.21 1.72
C SER A 94 32.15 2.03 2.57
N ILE A 95 32.49 0.81 2.15
CA ILE A 95 32.61 -0.30 3.10
C ILE A 95 34.06 -0.29 3.60
N PRO A 96 34.33 -0.04 4.89
CA PRO A 96 35.68 -0.04 5.42
C PRO A 96 36.37 -1.39 5.18
N ARG A 97 37.69 -1.37 4.95
CA ARG A 97 38.50 -2.58 4.68
C ARG A 97 38.57 -3.62 5.83
N GLY A 98 37.83 -3.40 6.92
CA GLY A 98 37.66 -4.33 8.04
C GLY A 98 36.22 -4.80 8.25
N TRP A 99 35.30 -4.53 7.32
CA TRP A 99 33.92 -5.01 7.46
C TRP A 99 33.85 -6.52 7.24
N ASN A 100 33.45 -7.25 8.28
CA ASN A 100 33.23 -8.68 8.23
C ASN A 100 31.74 -8.95 8.51
N TRP A 101 31.01 -9.52 7.54
CA TRP A 101 29.62 -9.95 7.73
C TRP A 101 29.50 -11.31 8.44
N SER A 102 30.63 -11.90 8.87
CA SER A 102 30.69 -13.24 9.43
C SER A 102 31.22 -13.25 10.87
N THR A 103 30.32 -13.38 11.84
CA THR A 103 30.40 -14.41 12.90
C THR A 103 28.99 -14.66 13.46
N PHE A 104 28.27 -15.58 12.84
CA PHE A 104 27.44 -16.55 13.57
C PHE A 104 27.93 -17.94 13.15
#